data_AF-E0S3J7-F1
#
_entry.id   AF-E0S3J7-F1
#
_cell.length_a   1.000
_cell.length_b   1.000
_cell.length_c   1.000
_cell.angle_alpha   90.00
_cell.angle_beta   90.00
_cell.angle_gamma   90.00
#
_symmetry.space_group_name_H-M   'P 1'
#
loop_
_entity.id
_entity.type
_entity.pdbx_description
1 polymer ?
#
loop_
_entity_poly.entity_id
_entity_poly.type
_entity_poly.pdbx_seq_one_letter_code
_entity_poly.pdbx_strand_id
1 'polypeptide(L)'
;MSYDKDKEYIAKYLKDKQIRVPLNWLKEDFENRVRPAIQKTGKPISTFIKDAVNEKLIREGLCLPEDIPSKASGTVRAAIQKYIKNDKKKVLYIIDNEIMHGYVKSSEGMQSCEETWEDAINKYGDRMCESVSDEDHVVEIRCKKIQAYK
;
A
#
# COMPACT_ATOMS: atom_id res chain seq x y z
N MET A 1 7.52 -24.12 14.26
CA MET A 1 8.69 -23.40 13.75
C MET A 1 8.54 -23.12 12.25
N SER A 2 7.60 -22.26 11.83
CA SER A 2 7.29 -22.03 10.40
C SER A 2 7.24 -20.56 9.97
N TYR A 3 7.15 -19.63 10.92
CA TYR A 3 6.87 -18.21 10.64
C TYR A 3 8.00 -17.44 9.95
N ASP A 4 9.25 -17.88 10.08
CA ASP A 4 10.38 -17.15 9.48
C ASP A 4 10.53 -17.43 7.98
N LYS A 5 10.18 -18.63 7.53
CA LYS A 5 10.31 -19.03 6.11
C LYS A 5 9.29 -18.32 5.23
N ASP A 6 8.07 -18.12 5.72
CA ASP A 6 7.00 -17.48 4.96
C ASP A 6 7.27 -15.97 4.78
N LYS A 7 7.82 -15.30 5.79
CA LYS A 7 8.26 -13.89 5.68
C LYS A 7 9.42 -13.72 4.71
N GLU A 8 10.39 -14.62 4.71
CA GLU A 8 11.46 -14.62 3.72
C GLU A 8 10.92 -14.85 2.31
N TYR A 9 9.95 -15.75 2.13
CA TYR A 9 9.36 -16.04 0.82
C TYR A 9 8.56 -14.86 0.28
N ILE A 10 7.76 -14.20 1.11
CA ILE A 10 7.00 -13.00 0.74
C ILE A 10 7.95 -11.84 0.42
N ALA A 11 8.99 -11.62 1.24
CA ALA A 11 10.00 -10.59 0.98
C ALA A 11 10.80 -10.87 -0.30
N LYS A 12 11.09 -12.14 -0.60
CA LYS A 12 11.77 -12.56 -1.82
C LYS A 12 10.87 -12.38 -3.04
N TYR A 13 9.62 -12.82 -2.97
CA TYR A 13 8.63 -12.63 -4.03
C TYR A 13 8.38 -11.15 -4.37
N LEU A 14 8.29 -10.29 -3.35
CA LEU A 14 8.17 -8.83 -3.55
C LEU A 14 9.43 -8.21 -4.16
N LYS A 15 10.63 -8.68 -3.79
CA LYS A 15 11.90 -8.20 -4.35
C LYS A 15 12.15 -8.70 -5.78
N ASP A 16 11.67 -9.89 -6.11
CA ASP A 16 11.83 -10.51 -7.43
C ASP A 16 10.86 -9.94 -8.46
N LYS A 17 9.67 -9.49 -8.03
CA LYS A 17 8.73 -8.75 -8.88
C LYS A 17 8.97 -7.24 -8.96
N GLN A 18 9.89 -6.72 -8.14
CA GLN A 18 10.29 -5.32 -8.22
C GLN A 18 11.19 -5.08 -9.43
N ILE A 19 10.71 -4.25 -10.35
CA ILE A 19 11.51 -3.73 -11.45
C ILE A 19 12.68 -2.95 -10.85
N ARG A 20 13.91 -3.42 -11.10
CA ARG A 20 15.13 -2.74 -10.67
C ARG A 20 15.61 -1.83 -11.79
N VAL A 21 15.64 -0.54 -11.52
CA VAL A 21 16.22 0.46 -12.43
C VAL A 21 17.61 0.83 -11.92
N PRO A 22 18.69 0.48 -12.65
CA PRO A 22 20.03 0.92 -12.27
C PRO A 22 20.15 2.42 -12.48
N LEU A 23 20.64 3.13 -11.45
CA LEU A 23 20.90 4.57 -11.52
C LEU A 23 22.40 4.77 -11.72
N ASN A 24 22.76 5.33 -12.87
CA ASN A 24 24.15 5.65 -13.20
C ASN A 24 24.39 7.13 -12.89
N TRP A 25 25.10 7.40 -11.80
CA TRP A 25 25.47 8.76 -11.41
C TRP A 25 26.96 8.98 -11.58
N LEU A 26 27.33 10.21 -11.94
CA LEU A 26 28.71 10.65 -11.83
C LEU A 26 29.09 10.65 -10.34
N LYS A 27 30.28 10.12 -10.04
CA LYS A 27 30.76 9.97 -8.66
C LYS A 27 30.73 11.29 -7.90
N GLU A 28 31.16 12.37 -8.54
CA GLU A 28 31.21 13.71 -7.94
C GLU A 28 29.81 14.26 -7.61
N ASP A 29 28.84 14.10 -8.51
CA ASP A 29 27.45 14.51 -8.25
C ASP A 29 26.84 13.73 -7.09
N PHE A 30 27.11 12.42 -7.02
CA PHE A 30 26.62 11.60 -5.93
C PHE A 30 27.22 12.05 -4.59
N GLU A 31 28.54 12.19 -4.51
CA GLU A 31 29.24 12.51 -3.26
C GLU A 31 28.94 13.92 -2.77
N ASN A 32 28.83 14.89 -3.67
CA ASN A 32 28.71 16.30 -3.29
C ASN A 32 27.26 16.78 -3.16
N ARG A 33 26.31 16.18 -3.90
CA ARG A 33 24.92 16.67 -3.95
C ARG A 33 23.94 15.66 -3.37
N VAL A 34 23.98 14.43 -3.87
CA VAL A 34 22.92 13.45 -3.54
C VAL A 34 23.12 12.83 -2.16
N ARG A 35 24.34 12.37 -1.84
CA ARG A 35 24.66 11.75 -0.55
C ARG A 35 24.41 12.70 0.64
N PRO A 36 24.83 13.98 0.61
CA PRO A 36 24.56 14.90 1.70
C PRO A 36 23.05 15.20 1.85
N ALA A 37 22.32 15.30 0.73
CA ALA A 37 20.88 15.49 0.76
C ALA A 37 20.16 14.30 1.42
N ILE A 38 20.51 13.07 1.05
CA ILE A 38 19.97 11.87 1.69
C ILE A 38 20.27 11.86 3.19
N GLN A 39 21.53 12.10 3.57
CA GLN A 39 21.96 12.12 4.97
C GLN A 39 21.20 13.15 5.81
N LYS A 40 20.96 14.35 5.28
CA LYS A 40 20.15 15.38 5.96
C LYS A 40 18.72 14.95 6.24
N THR A 41 18.13 14.11 5.39
CA THR A 41 16.74 13.66 5.57
C THR A 41 16.58 12.51 6.57
N GLY A 42 17.66 11.77 6.87
CA GLY A 42 17.61 10.57 7.70
C GLY A 42 16.77 9.42 7.14
N LYS A 43 16.29 9.53 5.89
CA LYS A 43 15.47 8.52 5.22
C LYS A 43 16.34 7.46 4.53
N PRO A 44 15.83 6.23 4.36
CA PRO A 44 16.45 5.26 3.46
C PRO A 44 16.60 5.84 2.04
N ILE A 45 17.72 5.54 1.38
CA ILE A 45 18.05 6.03 0.02
C ILE A 45 16.89 5.79 -0.96
N SER A 46 16.29 4.61 -0.93
CA SER A 46 15.18 4.24 -1.80
C SER A 46 13.94 5.10 -1.58
N THR A 47 13.62 5.45 -0.33
CA THR A 47 12.49 6.33 0.00
C THR A 47 12.77 7.75 -0.45
N PHE A 48 13.99 8.26 -0.22
CA PHE A 48 14.39 9.59 -0.68
C PHE A 48 14.27 9.74 -2.19
N ILE A 49 14.76 8.75 -2.95
CA ILE A 49 14.68 8.76 -4.42
C ILE A 49 13.21 8.71 -4.88
N LYS A 50 12.38 7.87 -4.26
CA LYS A 50 10.94 7.79 -4.60
C LYS A 50 10.23 9.12 -4.35
N ASP A 51 10.47 9.75 -3.20
CA ASP A 51 9.89 11.05 -2.87
C ASP A 51 10.30 12.09 -3.91
N ALA A 52 11.58 12.15 -4.28
CA ALA A 52 12.12 13.10 -5.26
C ALA A 52 11.56 12.88 -6.68
N VAL A 53 11.39 11.63 -7.11
CA VAL A 53 10.78 11.29 -8.41
C VAL A 53 9.31 11.70 -8.41
N ASN A 54 8.56 11.39 -7.35
CA ASN A 54 7.16 11.76 -7.25
C ASN A 54 6.96 13.28 -7.28
N GLU A 55 7.78 14.02 -6.53
CA GLU A 55 7.75 15.49 -6.52
C GLU A 55 8.02 16.06 -7.93
N LYS A 56 8.98 15.46 -8.65
CA LYS A 56 9.29 15.85 -10.04
C LYS A 56 8.12 15.57 -10.99
N LEU A 57 7.49 14.40 -10.90
CA LEU A 57 6.34 14.02 -11.72
C LEU A 57 5.13 14.93 -11.48
N ILE A 58 4.84 15.27 -10.21
CA ILE A 58 3.78 16.23 -9.87
C ILE A 58 4.11 17.61 -10.46
N ARG A 59 5.35 18.09 -10.29
CA ARG A 59 5.77 19.41 -10.77
C ARG A 59 5.66 19.54 -12.29
N GLU A 60 5.87 18.44 -13.01
CA GLU A 60 5.75 18.39 -14.47
C GLU A 60 4.33 18.07 -14.95
N GLY A 61 3.37 17.91 -14.04
CA GLY A 61 1.98 17.58 -14.38
C GLY A 61 1.82 16.18 -14.98
N LEU A 62 2.83 15.31 -14.81
CA LEU A 62 2.82 13.94 -15.33
C LEU A 62 2.11 12.96 -14.38
N CYS A 63 1.90 13.35 -13.12
CA CYS A 63 0.94 12.70 -12.24
C CYS A 63 0.25 13.74 -11.35
N LEU A 64 -0.99 13.45 -10.95
CA LEU A 64 -1.67 14.21 -9.91
C LEU A 64 -1.21 13.73 -8.53
N PRO A 65 -1.26 14.57 -7.49
CA PRO A 65 -0.97 14.15 -6.12
C PRO A 65 -1.81 12.93 -5.65
N GLU A 66 -2.97 12.73 -6.29
CA GLU A 66 -3.92 11.64 -6.05
C GLU A 66 -3.45 10.29 -6.62
N ASP A 67 -2.57 10.29 -7.63
CA ASP A 67 -2.01 9.10 -8.27
C ASP A 67 -0.84 8.49 -7.48
N ILE A 68 -0.35 9.22 -6.47
CA ILE A 68 0.65 8.71 -5.54
C ILE A 68 -0.09 7.86 -4.52
N PRO A 69 0.26 6.57 -4.32
CA PRO A 69 -0.39 5.72 -3.34
C PRO A 69 -0.34 6.42 -1.98
N SER A 70 -1.52 6.87 -1.54
CA SER A 70 -1.60 7.71 -0.35
C SER A 70 -1.05 6.93 0.84
N LYS A 71 -0.21 7.58 1.65
CA LYS A 71 -0.02 7.17 3.04
C LYS A 71 -1.42 7.26 3.68
N ALA A 72 -2.17 6.17 3.66
CA ALA A 72 -3.56 6.20 4.06
C ALA A 72 -3.65 6.65 5.53
N SER A 73 -4.13 7.88 5.75
CA SER A 73 -4.50 8.36 7.08
C SER A 73 -6.02 8.25 7.21
N GLY A 74 -6.49 7.30 7.99
CA GLY A 74 -7.91 7.08 8.20
C GLY A 74 -8.20 5.68 8.71
N THR A 75 -9.49 5.39 8.91
CA THR A 75 -9.96 4.07 9.30
C THR A 75 -10.29 3.21 8.07
N VAL A 76 -10.29 1.89 8.25
CA VAL A 76 -10.70 0.94 7.21
C VAL A 76 -12.11 1.26 6.73
N ARG A 77 -13.04 1.64 7.63
CA ARG A 77 -14.39 2.08 7.26
C ARG A 77 -14.38 3.22 6.25
N ALA A 78 -13.61 4.28 6.52
CA ALA A 78 -13.52 5.43 5.63
C ALA A 78 -12.93 5.04 4.26
N ALA A 79 -11.93 4.16 4.24
CA ALA A 79 -11.35 3.64 3.02
C ALA A 79 -12.35 2.80 2.21
N ILE A 80 -13.08 1.88 2.84
CA ILE A 80 -14.12 1.08 2.16
C ILE A 80 -15.22 1.99 1.59
N GLN A 81 -15.70 2.96 2.38
CA GLN A 81 -16.75 3.89 1.97
C GLN A 81 -16.37 4.74 0.74
N LYS A 82 -15.08 5.03 0.53
CA LYS A 82 -14.59 5.72 -0.68
C LYS A 82 -14.88 4.91 -1.95
N TYR A 83 -14.77 3.59 -1.89
CA TYR A 83 -14.87 2.72 -3.08
C TYR A 83 -16.18 1.95 -3.19
N ILE A 84 -17.00 1.93 -2.14
CA ILE A 84 -18.24 1.11 -2.10
C ILE A 84 -19.23 1.51 -3.20
N LYS A 85 -19.26 2.79 -3.58
CA LYS A 85 -20.10 3.32 -4.67
C LYS A 85 -19.50 3.20 -6.07
N ASN A 86 -18.28 2.67 -6.20
CA ASN A 86 -17.63 2.52 -7.50
C ASN A 86 -17.96 1.15 -8.12
N ASP A 87 -18.81 1.12 -9.13
CA ASP A 87 -19.32 -0.12 -9.75
C ASP A 87 -18.24 -0.99 -10.42
N LYS A 88 -17.08 -0.40 -10.75
CA LYS A 88 -15.95 -1.17 -11.29
C LYS A 88 -15.26 -2.01 -10.22
N LYS A 89 -15.21 -1.52 -8.98
CA LYS A 89 -14.59 -2.21 -7.84
C LYS A 89 -15.57 -3.24 -7.30
N LYS A 90 -15.21 -4.51 -7.32
CA LYS A 90 -16.08 -5.63 -6.92
C LYS A 90 -15.55 -6.41 -5.73
N VAL A 91 -14.23 -6.48 -5.60
CA VAL A 91 -13.54 -7.28 -4.59
C VAL A 91 -12.76 -6.36 -3.65
N LEU A 92 -12.77 -6.70 -2.37
CA LEU A 92 -12.03 -6.03 -1.32
C LEU A 92 -11.16 -7.05 -0.60
N TYR A 93 -9.88 -6.72 -0.41
CA TYR A 93 -8.98 -7.46 0.45
C TYR A 93 -8.61 -6.63 1.67
N ILE A 94 -8.81 -7.20 2.86
CA ILE A 94 -8.29 -6.66 4.11
C ILE A 94 -7.07 -7.48 4.53
N ILE A 95 -5.92 -6.82 4.66
CA ILE A 95 -4.68 -7.42 5.12
C ILE A 95 -4.49 -7.02 6.59
N ASP A 96 -4.80 -7.92 7.52
CA ASP A 96 -4.57 -7.75 8.96
C ASP A 96 -3.51 -8.72 9.44
N ASN A 97 -2.46 -8.22 10.10
CA ASN A 97 -1.33 -9.04 10.57
C ASN A 97 -0.77 -10.03 9.53
N GLU A 98 -0.65 -9.59 8.27
CA GLU A 98 -0.16 -10.40 7.13
C GLU A 98 -1.13 -11.50 6.66
N ILE A 99 -2.33 -11.60 7.24
CA ILE A 99 -3.42 -12.46 6.78
C ILE A 99 -4.32 -11.65 5.86
N MET A 100 -4.58 -12.17 4.67
CA MET A 100 -5.49 -11.57 3.69
C MET A 100 -6.89 -12.17 3.83
N HIS A 101 -7.90 -11.31 3.97
CA HIS A 101 -9.31 -11.65 4.03
C HIS A 101 -10.03 -11.04 2.84
N GLY A 102 -10.76 -11.85 2.08
CA GLY A 102 -11.47 -11.43 0.87
C GLY A 102 -12.94 -11.16 1.11
N TYR A 103 -13.45 -10.10 0.49
CA TYR A 103 -14.82 -9.63 0.60
C TYR A 103 -15.35 -9.24 -0.77
N VAL A 104 -16.62 -9.55 -1.05
CA VAL A 104 -17.29 -9.20 -2.31
C VAL A 104 -18.36 -8.14 -2.08
N LYS A 105 -18.61 -7.29 -3.08
CA LYS A 105 -19.74 -6.37 -2.98
C LYS A 105 -21.05 -7.15 -2.98
N SER A 106 -21.93 -6.77 -2.05
CA SER A 106 -23.35 -7.13 -2.04
C SER A 106 -23.95 -6.83 -3.43
N SER A 107 -24.07 -7.87 -4.25
CA SER A 107 -24.75 -7.82 -5.54
C SER A 107 -25.40 -9.17 -5.82
N GLU A 108 -26.48 -9.14 -6.59
CA GLU A 108 -27.38 -10.28 -6.79
C GLU A 108 -26.62 -11.49 -7.39
N GLY A 109 -26.65 -12.61 -6.67
CA GLY A 109 -25.93 -13.85 -7.04
C GLY A 109 -25.01 -14.42 -5.96
N MET A 110 -24.99 -13.84 -4.75
CA MET A 110 -24.20 -14.36 -3.61
C MET A 110 -24.45 -15.85 -3.36
N GLN A 111 -23.37 -16.63 -3.36
CA GLN A 111 -23.38 -17.96 -2.75
C GLN A 111 -23.31 -17.81 -1.24
N SER A 112 -23.91 -18.74 -0.49
CA SER A 112 -24.11 -18.67 0.97
C SER A 112 -22.83 -18.59 1.83
N CYS A 113 -21.65 -18.54 1.21
CA CYS A 113 -20.34 -18.63 1.86
C CYS A 113 -19.46 -17.39 1.63
N GLU A 114 -19.94 -16.37 0.91
CA GLU A 114 -19.14 -15.18 0.59
C GLU A 114 -19.35 -14.08 1.64
N GLU A 115 -18.26 -13.61 2.27
CA GLU A 115 -18.31 -12.43 3.16
C GLU A 115 -18.38 -11.13 2.33
N THR A 116 -19.17 -10.16 2.80
CA THR A 116 -19.47 -8.91 2.09
C THR A 116 -18.59 -7.74 2.51
N TRP A 117 -18.59 -6.65 1.74
CA TRP A 117 -17.92 -5.40 2.15
C TRP A 117 -18.50 -4.85 3.45
N GLU A 118 -19.78 -5.07 3.72
CA GLU A 118 -20.44 -4.74 4.98
C GLU A 118 -19.86 -5.55 6.14
N ASP A 119 -19.59 -6.84 5.93
CA ASP A 119 -18.92 -7.70 6.93
C ASP A 119 -17.50 -7.20 7.21
N ALA A 120 -16.78 -6.76 6.18
CA ALA A 120 -15.46 -6.14 6.35
C ALA A 120 -15.52 -4.86 7.19
N ILE A 121 -16.54 -4.01 6.98
CA ILE A 121 -16.76 -2.79 7.78
C ILE A 121 -17.05 -3.16 9.24
N ASN A 122 -17.89 -4.16 9.48
CA ASN A 122 -18.24 -4.58 10.84
C ASN A 122 -17.03 -5.15 11.59
N LYS A 123 -16.17 -5.90 10.89
CA LYS A 123 -15.03 -6.60 11.51
C LYS A 123 -13.78 -5.73 11.65
N TYR A 124 -13.49 -4.87 10.67
CA TYR A 124 -12.25 -4.09 10.62
C TYR A 124 -12.47 -2.59 10.60
N GLY A 125 -13.71 -2.09 10.55
CA GLY A 125 -14.03 -0.70 10.26
C GLY A 125 -13.30 0.33 11.13
N ASP A 126 -13.07 0.01 12.40
CA ASP A 126 -12.40 0.91 13.36
C ASP A 126 -10.87 0.77 13.37
N ARG A 127 -10.31 -0.17 12.60
CA ARG A 127 -8.85 -0.32 12.43
C ARG A 127 -8.32 0.85 11.61
N MET A 128 -7.10 1.27 11.95
CA MET A 128 -6.38 2.28 11.18
C MET A 128 -5.77 1.66 9.92
N CYS A 129 -5.82 2.38 8.80
CA CYS A 129 -5.13 2.00 7.58
C CYS A 129 -3.63 2.28 7.70
N GLU A 130 -2.81 1.32 7.28
CA GLU A 130 -1.39 1.49 7.00
C GLU A 130 -1.18 1.94 5.54
N SER A 131 -1.90 1.30 4.62
CA SER A 131 -1.91 1.63 3.19
C SER A 131 -3.22 1.21 2.53
N VAL A 132 -3.56 1.87 1.43
CA VAL A 132 -4.69 1.51 0.57
C VAL A 132 -4.18 1.51 -0.87
N SER A 133 -4.42 0.43 -1.61
CA SER A 133 -4.18 0.32 -3.05
C SER A 133 -5.48 -0.08 -3.74
N ASP A 134 -5.64 0.31 -5.00
CA ASP A 134 -6.78 -0.08 -5.80
C ASP A 134 -6.38 -0.35 -7.24
N GLU A 135 -6.81 -1.50 -7.76
CA GLU A 135 -6.67 -1.93 -9.15
C GLU A 135 -8.06 -1.98 -9.80
N ASP A 136 -8.17 -2.19 -11.11
CA ASP A 136 -9.42 -2.03 -11.88
C ASP A 136 -10.68 -2.61 -11.22
N HIS A 137 -10.58 -3.79 -10.61
CA HIS A 137 -11.70 -4.47 -9.94
C HIS A 137 -11.52 -4.70 -8.44
N VAL A 138 -10.34 -4.40 -7.90
CA VAL A 138 -9.91 -4.82 -6.57
C VAL A 138 -9.52 -3.60 -5.75
N VAL A 139 -9.89 -3.61 -4.47
CA VAL A 139 -9.38 -2.67 -3.47
C VAL A 139 -8.64 -3.48 -2.41
N GLU A 140 -7.43 -3.07 -2.05
CA GLU A 140 -6.68 -3.69 -0.97
C GLU A 140 -6.42 -2.66 0.13
N ILE A 141 -6.72 -3.05 1.37
CA ILE A 141 -6.52 -2.23 2.55
C ILE A 141 -5.65 -3.00 3.53
N ARG A 142 -4.52 -2.41 3.91
CA ARG A 142 -3.65 -2.95 4.95
C ARG A 142 -3.96 -2.26 6.27
N CYS A 143 -4.25 -3.04 7.31
CA CYS A 143 -4.46 -2.55 8.66
C CYS A 143 -3.10 -2.26 9.34
N LYS A 144 -3.03 -1.18 10.14
CA LYS A 144 -1.88 -0.96 11.03
C LYS A 144 -1.82 -2.08 12.08
N LYS A 145 -0.61 -2.59 12.33
CA LYS A 145 -0.34 -3.52 13.42
C LYS A 145 -0.73 -2.87 14.76
N ILE A 146 -1.55 -3.56 15.56
CA ILE A 146 -1.79 -3.17 16.95
C ILE A 146 -0.48 -3.44 17.70
N GLN A 147 0.20 -2.40 18.15
CA GLN A 147 1.24 -2.56 19.15
C GLN A 147 0.55 -2.97 20.45
N ALA A 148 0.69 -4.23 20.85
CA ALA A 148 0.32 -4.65 22.18
C ALA A 148 1.21 -3.88 23.17
N TYR A 149 0.61 -2.93 23.91
CA TYR A 149 1.29 -2.32 25.05
C TYR A 149 1.63 -3.44 26.03
N LYS A 150 2.92 -3.66 26.27
CA LYS A 150 3.43 -4.45 27.40
C LYS A 150 3.63 -3.53 28.60
#